data_AF-A0A5M6ZNG3-F1
#
_entry.id   AF-A0A5M6ZNG3-F1
#
_cell.length_a   1.000
_cell.length_b   1.000
_cell.length_c   1.000
_cell.angle_alpha   90.00
_cell.angle_beta   90.00
_cell.angle_gamma   90.00
#
_symmetry.space_group_name_H-M   'P 1'
#
loop_
_entity.id
_entity.type
_entity.pdbx_description
1 polymer ?
#
loop_
_entity_poly.entity_id
_entity_poly.type
_entity_poly.pdbx_seq_one_letter_code
_entity_poly.pdbx_strand_id
1 'polypeptide(L)' 'MDPTRHASLAPSGREISMEAAWRVQLSDEAVASFAARLTREPGHIAGARPEGLLWAGVRTRW' A
#
# COMPACT_ATOMS: atom_id res chain seq x y z
N MET A 1 -3.99 -2.82 -31.23
CA MET A 1 -3.06 -3.47 -30.29
C MET A 1 -1.78 -2.66 -30.34
N ASP A 2 -1.57 -1.77 -29.39
CA ASP A 2 -0.31 -1.04 -29.21
C ASP A 2 0.09 -1.24 -27.76
N PRO A 3 1.18 -1.97 -27.46
CA PRO A 3 1.56 -2.25 -26.10
C PRO A 3 2.21 -0.98 -25.54
N THR A 4 1.42 -0.16 -24.84
CA THR A 4 1.97 0.78 -23.85
C THR A 4 2.64 -0.05 -22.76
N ARG A 5 3.85 -0.52 -23.06
CA ARG A 5 4.78 -1.09 -22.10
C ARG A 5 5.05 0.03 -21.12
N HIS A 6 4.38 -0.02 -19.97
CA HIS A 6 4.86 0.62 -18.75
C HIS A 6 6.26 0.03 -18.52
N ALA A 7 7.27 0.73 -19.04
CA ALA A 7 8.63 0.49 -18.64
C ALA A 7 8.65 0.85 -17.16
N SER A 8 8.62 -0.16 -16.29
CA SER A 8 9.01 0.01 -14.90
C SER A 8 10.45 0.50 -14.94
N LEU A 9 10.61 1.83 -14.90
CA LEU A 9 11.91 2.47 -14.80
C LEU A 9 12.63 1.78 -13.65
N ALA A 10 13.85 1.30 -13.93
CA ALA A 10 14.68 0.65 -12.93
C ALA A 10 14.67 1.50 -11.64
N PRO A 11 14.47 0.89 -10.45
CA PRO A 11 14.20 1.63 -9.24
C PRO A 11 15.31 2.63 -9.01
N SER A 12 14.98 3.91 -9.10
CA SER A 12 15.94 5.01 -9.04
C SER A 12 16.53 5.20 -7.63
N GLY A 13 16.21 4.30 -6.68
CA GLY A 13 16.50 4.43 -5.25
C GLY A 13 15.71 5.54 -4.56
N ARG A 14 14.82 6.22 -5.28
CA ARG A 14 14.11 7.42 -4.83
C ARG A 14 12.75 7.16 -4.19
N GLU A 15 12.11 6.07 -4.57
CA GLU A 15 10.81 5.71 -4.00
C GLU A 15 11.01 5.08 -2.64
N ILE A 16 10.46 5.72 -1.60
CA ILE A 16 10.48 5.23 -0.23
C ILE A 16 9.03 5.05 0.21
N SER A 17 8.69 3.85 0.65
CA SER A 17 7.39 3.53 1.23
C SER A 17 7.53 3.17 2.70
N MET A 18 6.67 3.74 3.53
CA MET A 18 6.54 3.42 4.95
C MET A 18 5.14 2.84 5.18
N GLU A 19 5.07 1.65 5.78
CA GLU A 19 3.82 0.96 6.07
C GLU A 19 3.69 0.69 7.57
N ALA A 20 2.48 0.87 8.09
CA ALA A 20 2.10 0.48 9.44
C ALA A 20 0.83 -0.37 9.38
N ALA A 21 0.82 -1.48 10.11
CA ALA A 21 -0.27 -2.44 10.12
C ALA A 21 -0.61 -2.89 11.54
N TRP A 22 -1.90 -3.00 11.81
CA TRP A 22 -2.45 -3.42 13.09
C TRP A 22 -3.51 -4.50 12.89
N ARG A 23 -3.59 -5.40 13.87
CA ARG A 23 -4.61 -6.42 13.95
C ARG A 23 -5.21 -6.42 15.35
N VAL A 24 -6.52 -6.47 15.41
CA VAL A 24 -7.29 -6.46 16.67
C VAL A 24 -8.19 -7.68 16.68
N GLN A 25 -8.07 -8.49 17.73
CA GLN A 25 -9.02 -9.56 18.02
C GLN A 25 -10.31 -8.91 18.55
N LEU A 26 -11.44 -9.12 17.86
CA LEU A 26 -12.73 -8.56 18.26
C LEU A 26 -13.55 -9.55 19.12
N SER A 27 -13.50 -10.84 18.75
CA SER A 27 -14.06 -11.99 19.48
C SER A 27 -13.25 -13.24 19.12
N ASP A 28 -13.60 -14.43 19.61
CA ASP A 28 -12.92 -15.68 19.23
C ASP A 28 -13.06 -16.01 17.73
N GLU A 29 -14.10 -15.49 17.08
CA GLU A 29 -14.46 -15.77 15.68
C GLU A 29 -14.14 -14.60 14.73
N ALA A 30 -13.84 -13.42 15.26
CA ALA A 30 -13.73 -12.18 14.48
C ALA A 30 -12.42 -11.42 14.72
N VAL A 31 -11.80 -10.99 13.62
CA VAL A 31 -10.54 -10.24 13.62
C VAL A 31 -10.67 -9.03 12.70
N ALA A 32 -10.32 -7.85 13.21
CA ALA A 32 -10.14 -6.65 12.40
C ALA A 32 -8.67 -6.44 12.04
N SER A 33 -8.42 -5.91 10.85
CA SER A 33 -7.10 -5.47 10.40
C SER A 33 -7.20 -4.06 9.83
N PHE A 34 -6.20 -3.24 10.13
CA PHE A 34 -6.05 -1.88 9.62
C PHE A 34 -4.61 -1.71 9.17
N ALA A 35 -4.38 -1.06 8.05
CA ALA A 35 -3.03 -0.70 7.64
C ALA A 35 -3.03 0.57 6.80
N ALA A 36 -1.89 1.24 6.84
CA ALA A 36 -1.64 2.50 6.21
C ALA A 36 -0.26 2.47 5.54
N ARG A 37 -0.16 2.99 4.32
CA ARG A 37 1.09 3.18 3.61
C ARG A 37 1.23 4.62 3.16
N LEU A 38 2.43 5.19 3.33
CA LEU A 38 2.83 6.45 2.74
C LEU A 38 4.00 6.20 1.78
N THR A 39 3.86 6.62 0.53
CA THR A 39 4.89 6.51 -0.50
C THR A 39 5.35 7.90 -0.94
N ARG A 40 6.65 8.14 -0.91
CA ARG A 40 7.28 9.33 -1.51
C ARG A 40 7.73 9.02 -2.92
N GLU A 41 7.51 9.98 -3.83
CA GLU A 41 7.88 9.87 -5.26
C GLU A 41 7.33 8.59 -5.92
N PRO A 42 6.00 8.33 -5.80
CA PRO A 42 5.38 7.11 -6.32
C PRO A 42 5.63 6.95 -7.82
N GLY A 43 5.89 5.71 -8.24
CA GLY A 43 6.19 5.39 -9.64
C GLY A 43 7.55 5.91 -10.10
N HIS A 44 8.46 6.20 -9.15
CA HIS A 44 9.78 6.80 -9.41
C HIS A 44 9.73 8.19 -10.09
N ILE A 45 8.61 8.92 -9.96
CA ILE A 45 8.44 10.25 -10.56
C ILE A 45 9.02 11.31 -9.62
N ALA A 46 10.08 11.98 -10.04
CA ALA A 46 10.74 13.03 -9.28
C ALA A 46 9.78 14.19 -8.96
N GLY A 47 9.69 14.57 -7.68
CA GLY A 47 8.79 15.63 -7.24
C GLY A 47 7.29 15.28 -7.29
N ALA A 48 6.94 14.00 -7.54
CA ALA A 48 5.56 13.56 -7.39
C ALA A 48 5.10 13.76 -5.95
N ARG A 49 3.84 14.17 -5.82
CA ARG A 49 3.22 14.35 -4.50
C ARG A 49 3.23 13.01 -3.76
N PRO A 50 3.50 13.00 -2.44
CA PRO A 50 3.37 11.78 -1.67
C PRO A 50 1.96 11.20 -1.78
N GLU A 51 1.89 9.88 -1.85
CA GLU A 51 0.63 9.14 -1.90
C GLU A 51 0.42 8.34 -0.63
N GLY A 52 -0.81 8.40 -0.11
CA GLY A 52 -1.25 7.65 1.05
C GLY A 52 -2.29 6.60 0.65
N LEU A 53 -2.11 5.37 1.12
CA LEU A 53 -3.12 4.31 1.02
C LEU A 53 -3.52 3.84 2.41
N LEU A 54 -4.82 3.55 2.56
CA LEU A 54 -5.41 3.00 3.77
C LEU A 54 -6.26 1.80 3.38
N TRP A 55 -6.15 0.71 4.12
CA TRP A 55 -7.05 -0.43 4.00
C TRP A 55 -7.43 -0.96 5.36
N ALA A 56 -8.68 -1.40 5.44
CA ALA A 56 -9.25 -2.02 6.61
C ALA A 56 -10.06 -3.25 6.19
N GLY A 57 -10.15 -4.24 7.07
CA GLY A 57 -10.89 -5.45 6.80
C GLY A 57 -11.32 -6.13 8.09
N VAL A 58 -12.42 -6.88 7.99
CA VAL A 58 -12.90 -7.75 9.05
C VAL A 58 -12.97 -9.16 8.48
N ARG A 59 -12.42 -10.13 9.21
CA ARG A 59 -12.53 -11.55 8.91
C ARG A 59 -13.35 -12.21 10.00
N THR A 60 -14.33 -13.01 9.60
CA THR A 60 -15.18 -13.81 10.50
C THR A 60 -15.14 -15.28 10.10
N ARG A 61 -15.16 -16.20 11.07
CA ARG A 61 -15.42 -17.63 10.82
C ARG A 61 -16.91 -17.90 10.99
N TRP A 62 -17.59 -18.24 9.90
CA TRP A 62 -18.94 -18.79 9.88
C TRP A 62 -18.88 -20.14 9.17
#